data_AF-A0A7R9G0S3-F1
#
_entry.id   AF-A0A7R9G0S3-F1
#
_cell.length_a   1.000
_cell.length_b   1.000
_cell.length_c   1.000
_cell.angle_alpha   90.00
_cell.angle_beta   90.00
_cell.angle_gamma   90.00
#
_symmetry.space_group_name_H-M   'P 1'
#
loop_
_entity.id
_entity.type
_entity.pdbx_description
1 polymer ?
#
loop_
_entity_poly.entity_id
_entity_poly.type
_entity_poly.pdbx_seq_one_letter_code
_entity_poly.pdbx_strand_id
1 'polypeptide(L)'
;MDLNFLKLIYFLTEINLLKICFSLMTLFMIVGGGLMNSIEHCLPIFFKQTFRFGKFAYQGEPSQLAPIEVPKRWFRHFYVFAAAYTSVITLVTFQLYFVSGTFTLSPVFSFVLDLLASDDRTVKVSAVSCFLSLCLLTIHSWHRLYETWFISVFSDSRINILHYAVGYAHYIGAVAAILAESPGFTDTKDDIRDWITNNEVDEITDNDIVEMVTQEEVIKEEEDGRKNIIPHSEGFKTIEAALQYISQQEEATPADSSACVNLNAVFSLKDITLRDIYGCGLFLWACYHQYRSTVILANLRKNKKGYFWRFLEDKLCSGAGLQYGEICFQEIVEFVESRVVCSDQRDDVVCSCKIVTHHHGIPYGGWFELVSSPHLLAEVIMYLALTIILWGAHTWPFIFLWVLSNQVESALLTHWWYLSKFEDYPKQRKSIIPYVL
;
A
#
# COMPACT_ATOMS: atom_id res chain seq x y z
N MET A 1 18.50 -7.95 30.43
CA MET A 1 18.64 -7.05 29.26
C MET A 1 19.40 -5.83 29.74
N ASP A 2 20.47 -5.41 29.06
CA ASP A 2 21.33 -4.29 29.49
C ASP A 2 20.53 -2.97 29.46
N LEU A 3 20.65 -2.13 30.50
CA LEU A 3 19.96 -0.84 30.59
C LEU A 3 20.33 0.08 29.43
N ASN A 4 21.57 -0.01 28.92
CA ASN A 4 22.00 0.77 27.76
C ASN A 4 21.34 0.28 26.46
N PHE A 5 21.12 -1.03 26.35
CA PHE A 5 20.41 -1.62 25.22
C PHE A 5 18.93 -1.23 25.23
N LEU A 6 18.29 -1.21 26.41
CA LEU A 6 16.91 -0.76 26.56
C LEU A 6 16.77 0.73 26.18
N LYS A 7 17.68 1.59 26.68
CA LYS A 7 17.72 3.01 26.31
C LYS A 7 17.90 3.24 24.82
N LEU A 8 18.76 2.43 24.16
CA LEU A 8 18.94 2.49 22.72
C LEU A 8 17.64 2.13 21.98
N ILE A 9 16.93 1.09 22.42
CA ILE A 9 15.65 0.71 21.82
C ILE A 9 14.60 1.82 21.97
N TYR A 10 14.45 2.41 23.15
CA TYR A 10 13.52 3.51 23.37
C TYR A 10 13.90 4.77 22.58
N PHE A 11 15.19 5.06 22.44
CA PHE A 11 15.62 6.16 21.59
C PHE A 11 15.27 5.91 20.10
N LEU A 12 15.34 4.66 19.64
CA LEU A 12 14.94 4.31 18.28
C LEU A 12 13.42 4.46 18.06
N THR A 13 12.59 4.32 19.09
CA THR A 13 11.13 4.54 18.98
C THR A 13 10.73 6.01 18.96
N GLU A 14 11.61 6.96 19.30
CA GLU A 14 11.33 8.40 19.12
C GLU A 14 11.54 8.86 17.66
N ILE A 15 12.13 8.00 16.84
CA ILE A 15 12.53 8.33 15.48
C ILE A 15 11.55 7.69 14.49
N ASN A 16 11.01 8.49 13.57
CA ASN A 16 10.20 7.97 12.48
C ASN A 16 11.08 7.33 11.40
N LEU A 17 11.43 6.04 11.60
CA LEU A 17 12.28 5.27 10.68
C LEU A 17 11.69 5.21 9.27
N LEU A 18 10.37 5.12 9.11
CA LEU A 18 9.73 5.14 7.80
C LEU A 18 10.09 6.41 7.03
N LYS A 19 9.86 7.59 7.60
CA LYS A 19 10.17 8.87 6.95
C LYS A 19 11.65 8.96 6.59
N ILE A 20 12.55 8.56 7.51
CA ILE A 20 13.99 8.60 7.27
C ILE A 20 14.41 7.61 6.17
N CYS A 21 14.02 6.34 6.27
CA CYS A 21 14.40 5.30 5.33
C CYS A 21 13.92 5.63 3.91
N PHE A 22 12.64 5.98 3.74
CA PHE A 22 12.11 6.32 2.42
C PHE A 22 12.68 7.64 1.88
N SER A 23 13.01 8.61 2.74
CA SER A 23 13.73 9.83 2.33
C SER A 23 15.13 9.51 1.82
N LEU A 24 15.90 8.70 2.55
CA LEU A 24 17.26 8.30 2.16
C LEU A 24 17.26 7.48 0.88
N MET A 25 16.30 6.55 0.74
CA MET A 25 16.13 5.76 -0.47
C MET A 25 15.77 6.65 -1.67
N THR A 26 14.84 7.60 -1.50
CA THR A 26 14.46 8.56 -2.54
C THR A 26 15.63 9.44 -2.95
N LEU A 27 16.37 9.98 -1.96
CA LEU A 27 17.56 10.78 -2.20
C LEU A 27 18.62 9.99 -2.96
N PHE A 28 18.87 8.74 -2.55
CA PHE A 28 19.80 7.86 -3.23
C PHE A 28 19.40 7.63 -4.70
N MET A 29 18.12 7.44 -4.99
CA MET A 29 17.65 7.26 -6.38
C MET A 29 17.78 8.53 -7.21
N ILE A 30 17.39 9.70 -6.68
CA ILE A 30 17.47 10.97 -7.41
C ILE A 30 18.93 11.36 -7.65
N VAL A 31 19.75 11.37 -6.60
CA VAL A 31 21.17 11.76 -6.68
C VAL A 31 21.94 10.71 -7.48
N GLY A 32 21.71 9.41 -7.21
CA GLY A 32 22.38 8.33 -7.92
C GLY A 32 22.03 8.29 -9.41
N GLY A 33 20.77 8.49 -9.77
CA GLY A 33 20.33 8.61 -11.16
C GLY A 33 20.93 9.84 -11.85
N GLY A 34 20.90 11.00 -11.18
CA GLY A 34 21.51 12.23 -11.68
C GLY A 34 23.02 12.11 -11.90
N LEU A 35 23.74 11.47 -10.98
CA LEU A 35 25.17 11.19 -11.12
C LEU A 35 25.45 10.21 -12.26
N MET A 36 24.66 9.14 -12.38
CA MET A 36 24.76 8.18 -13.47
C MET A 36 24.53 8.83 -14.83
N ASN A 37 23.66 9.84 -14.91
CA ASN A 37 23.40 10.56 -16.15
C ASN A 37 24.48 11.60 -16.48
N SER A 38 25.09 12.23 -15.47
CA SER A 38 25.96 13.39 -15.67
C SER A 38 27.45 13.05 -15.77
N ILE A 39 27.92 12.07 -14.99
CA ILE A 39 29.35 11.75 -14.85
C ILE A 39 29.62 10.25 -14.82
N GLU A 40 28.85 9.48 -15.60
CA GLU A 40 28.95 8.01 -15.64
C GLU A 40 30.40 7.55 -15.73
N HIS A 41 31.22 8.14 -16.61
CA HIS A 41 32.60 7.74 -16.81
C HIS A 41 33.46 7.84 -15.53
N CYS A 42 33.21 8.84 -14.68
CA CYS A 42 33.96 9.08 -13.45
C CYS A 42 33.50 8.24 -12.26
N LEU A 43 32.35 7.57 -12.35
CA LEU A 43 31.80 6.80 -11.23
C LEU A 43 32.57 5.50 -11.00
N PRO A 44 32.81 5.12 -9.73
CA PRO A 44 33.39 3.84 -9.37
C PRO A 44 32.60 2.66 -9.96
N ILE A 45 33.29 1.56 -10.28
CA ILE A 45 32.68 0.36 -10.88
C ILE A 45 31.57 -0.22 -10.00
N PHE A 46 31.77 -0.27 -8.68
CA PHE A 46 30.76 -0.80 -7.75
C PHE A 46 29.43 -0.01 -7.82
N PHE A 47 29.51 1.30 -8.03
CA PHE A 47 28.34 2.18 -8.11
C PHE A 47 27.54 1.91 -9.38
N LYS A 48 28.24 1.75 -10.51
CA LYS A 48 27.64 1.36 -11.80
C LYS A 48 26.94 0.01 -11.71
N GLN A 49 27.58 -0.97 -11.07
CA GLN A 49 27.02 -2.32 -10.87
C GLN A 49 25.78 -2.33 -9.97
N THR A 50 25.74 -1.44 -8.97
CA THR A 50 24.58 -1.30 -8.08
C THR A 50 23.41 -0.72 -8.84
N PHE A 51 23.62 0.38 -9.57
CA PHE A 51 22.53 1.13 -10.20
C PHE A 51 22.02 0.48 -11.50
N ARG A 52 22.91 -0.12 -12.29
CA ARG A 52 22.55 -0.78 -13.56
C ARG A 52 22.53 -2.30 -13.42
N PHE A 53 21.33 -2.88 -13.57
CA PHE A 53 21.10 -4.32 -13.49
C PHE A 53 20.27 -4.84 -14.67
N GLY A 54 20.19 -6.16 -14.81
CA GLY A 54 19.42 -6.81 -15.88
C GLY A 54 19.94 -6.43 -17.28
N LYS A 55 19.06 -5.86 -18.13
CA LYS A 55 19.42 -5.47 -19.50
C LYS A 55 20.39 -4.29 -19.59
N PHE A 56 20.62 -3.60 -18.47
CA PHE A 56 21.52 -2.45 -18.37
C PHE A 56 22.85 -2.80 -17.69
N ALA A 57 23.03 -4.05 -17.24
CA ALA A 57 24.16 -4.45 -16.40
C ALA A 57 25.52 -4.00 -16.97
N TYR A 58 26.39 -3.51 -16.08
CA TYR A 58 27.77 -3.12 -16.42
C TYR A 58 28.53 -4.31 -17.02
N GLN A 59 29.18 -4.11 -18.17
CA GLN A 59 29.84 -5.17 -18.95
C GLN A 59 31.36 -5.25 -18.74
N GLY A 60 31.95 -4.40 -17.88
CA GLY A 60 33.39 -4.43 -17.59
C GLY A 60 33.75 -5.42 -16.47
N GLU A 61 35.02 -5.40 -16.05
CA GLU A 61 35.47 -6.26 -14.95
C GLU A 61 34.73 -5.93 -13.64
N PRO A 62 34.23 -6.95 -12.92
CA PRO A 62 33.47 -6.73 -11.71
C PRO A 62 34.37 -6.20 -10.58
N SER A 63 33.82 -5.33 -9.75
CA SER A 63 34.53 -4.87 -8.55
C SER A 63 34.74 -6.01 -7.54
N GLN A 64 35.78 -5.92 -6.70
CA GLN A 64 36.05 -6.92 -5.66
C GLN A 64 34.97 -6.96 -4.56
N LEU A 65 34.10 -5.95 -4.48
CA LEU A 65 32.95 -5.86 -3.57
C LEU A 65 31.66 -6.49 -4.16
N ALA A 66 31.75 -7.17 -5.31
CA ALA A 66 30.61 -7.67 -6.05
C ALA A 66 29.81 -8.87 -5.48
N PRO A 67 30.21 -9.69 -4.48
CA PRO A 67 29.65 -11.03 -4.43
C PRO A 67 28.47 -11.16 -3.47
N ILE A 68 27.35 -10.46 -3.71
CA ILE A 68 26.03 -10.98 -3.30
C ILE A 68 24.97 -10.56 -4.33
N GLU A 69 24.87 -11.36 -5.40
CA GLU A 69 23.81 -11.24 -6.40
C GLU A 69 22.83 -12.41 -6.30
N VAL A 70 21.54 -12.10 -6.39
CA VAL A 70 20.47 -13.10 -6.41
C VAL A 70 19.86 -13.23 -7.80
N PRO A 71 19.39 -14.43 -8.21
CA PRO A 71 18.72 -14.62 -9.49
C PRO A 71 17.47 -13.74 -9.58
N LYS A 72 17.26 -13.05 -10.72
CA LYS A 72 16.08 -12.19 -10.91
C LYS A 72 14.75 -12.93 -10.74
N ARG A 73 14.70 -14.23 -11.06
CA ARG A 73 13.53 -15.10 -10.83
C ARG A 73 13.07 -15.17 -9.37
N TRP A 74 13.93 -14.83 -8.40
CA TRP A 74 13.56 -14.76 -6.98
C TRP A 74 12.60 -13.62 -6.64
N PHE A 75 12.34 -12.69 -7.57
CA PHE A 75 11.20 -11.76 -7.46
C PHE A 75 9.87 -12.48 -7.21
N ARG A 76 9.74 -13.76 -7.59
CA ARG A 76 8.57 -14.57 -7.22
C ARG A 76 8.40 -14.71 -5.70
N HIS A 77 9.47 -14.98 -4.96
CA HIS A 77 9.42 -15.15 -3.49
C HIS A 77 9.02 -13.84 -2.82
N PHE A 78 9.53 -12.74 -3.37
CA PHE A 78 9.22 -11.40 -2.95
C PHE A 78 7.71 -11.09 -3.05
N TYR A 79 7.07 -11.39 -4.18
CA TYR A 79 5.63 -11.16 -4.34
C TYR A 79 4.76 -12.18 -3.59
N VAL A 80 5.25 -13.41 -3.35
CA VAL A 80 4.58 -14.35 -2.43
C VAL A 80 4.53 -13.77 -1.02
N PHE A 81 5.66 -13.27 -0.52
CA PHE A 81 5.70 -12.57 0.77
C PHE A 81 4.76 -11.37 0.79
N ALA A 82 4.81 -10.51 -0.23
CA ALA A 82 3.99 -9.30 -0.28
C ALA A 82 2.48 -9.63 -0.27
N ALA A 83 2.04 -10.59 -1.08
CA ALA A 83 0.64 -11.02 -1.13
C ALA A 83 0.17 -11.62 0.20
N ALA A 84 0.98 -12.49 0.81
CA ALA A 84 0.66 -13.08 2.11
C ALA A 84 0.61 -12.02 3.22
N TYR A 85 1.65 -11.17 3.31
CA TYR A 85 1.76 -10.13 4.33
C TYR A 85 0.61 -9.12 4.26
N THR A 86 0.33 -8.57 3.08
CA THR A 86 -0.78 -7.61 2.89
C THR A 86 -2.14 -8.24 3.18
N SER A 87 -2.35 -9.51 2.83
CA SER A 87 -3.58 -10.24 3.15
C SER A 87 -3.75 -10.44 4.66
N VAL A 88 -2.71 -10.88 5.36
CA VAL A 88 -2.75 -11.07 6.82
C VAL A 88 -3.06 -9.75 7.53
N ILE A 89 -2.40 -8.67 7.15
CA ILE A 89 -2.65 -7.36 7.75
C ILE A 89 -4.07 -6.88 7.44
N THR A 90 -4.54 -7.03 6.20
CA THR A 90 -5.93 -6.67 5.83
C THR A 90 -6.94 -7.46 6.64
N LEU A 91 -6.68 -8.76 6.90
CA LEU A 91 -7.52 -9.59 7.77
C LEU A 91 -7.46 -9.14 9.23
N VAL A 92 -6.29 -8.78 9.76
CA VAL A 92 -6.14 -8.22 11.11
C VAL A 92 -6.94 -6.91 11.24
N THR A 93 -6.82 -6.00 10.27
CA THR A 93 -7.59 -4.76 10.25
C THR A 93 -9.09 -5.02 10.09
N PHE A 94 -9.49 -6.03 9.31
CA PHE A 94 -10.88 -6.45 9.21
C PHE A 94 -11.43 -6.93 10.57
N GLN A 95 -10.67 -7.77 11.28
CA GLN A 95 -11.05 -8.22 12.63
C GLN A 95 -11.15 -7.04 13.59
N LEU A 96 -10.21 -6.10 13.52
CA LEU A 96 -10.19 -4.92 14.38
C LEU A 96 -11.42 -4.01 14.17
N TYR A 97 -11.84 -3.78 12.93
CA TYR A 97 -12.90 -2.81 12.61
C TYR A 97 -14.31 -3.41 12.56
N PHE A 98 -14.46 -4.68 12.18
CA PHE A 98 -15.78 -5.27 11.91
C PHE A 98 -16.21 -6.34 12.92
N VAL A 99 -15.28 -6.92 13.68
CA VAL A 99 -15.59 -8.03 14.60
C VAL A 99 -15.65 -7.49 16.02
N SER A 100 -16.88 -7.36 16.51
CA SER A 100 -17.14 -6.71 17.79
C SER A 100 -16.59 -7.47 18.99
N GLY A 101 -15.73 -6.82 19.78
CA GLY A 101 -15.62 -7.06 21.23
C GLY A 101 -14.57 -8.04 21.73
N THR A 102 -13.57 -8.49 20.95
CA THR A 102 -12.53 -9.41 21.50
C THR A 102 -11.12 -9.26 20.93
N PHE A 103 -10.90 -8.50 19.85
CA PHE A 103 -9.58 -8.43 19.22
C PHE A 103 -8.73 -7.29 19.79
N THR A 104 -7.82 -7.60 20.71
CA THR A 104 -6.78 -6.68 21.17
C THR A 104 -5.53 -6.85 20.32
N LEU A 105 -4.95 -5.74 19.85
CA LEU A 105 -3.65 -5.79 19.19
C LEU A 105 -2.59 -6.33 20.16
N SER A 106 -1.76 -7.24 19.67
CA SER A 106 -0.64 -7.76 20.45
C SER A 106 0.32 -6.60 20.78
N PRO A 107 0.85 -6.50 22.01
CA PRO A 107 1.85 -5.49 22.36
C PRO A 107 3.08 -5.51 21.45
N VAL A 108 3.43 -6.68 20.90
CA VAL A 108 4.51 -6.82 19.92
C VAL A 108 4.20 -6.08 18.62
N PHE A 109 2.93 -6.09 18.19
CA PHE A 109 2.51 -5.41 16.98
C PHE A 109 2.62 -3.89 17.12
N SER A 110 2.10 -3.35 18.24
CA SER A 110 2.21 -1.92 18.56
C SER A 110 3.68 -1.51 18.68
N PHE A 111 4.50 -2.29 19.40
CA PHE A 111 5.94 -2.03 19.51
C PHE A 111 6.66 -2.00 18.15
N VAL A 112 6.31 -2.91 17.23
CA VAL A 112 6.88 -2.90 15.86
C VAL A 112 6.45 -1.64 15.10
N LEU A 113 5.21 -1.18 15.28
CA LEU A 113 4.76 0.10 14.71
C LEU A 113 5.47 1.30 15.36
N ASP A 114 5.68 1.29 16.67
CA ASP A 114 6.46 2.32 17.39
C ASP A 114 7.89 2.40 16.84
N LEU A 115 8.53 1.25 16.63
CA LEU A 115 9.87 1.18 16.08
C LEU A 115 9.93 1.72 14.64
N LEU A 116 8.91 1.45 13.82
CA LEU A 116 8.91 1.87 12.41
C LEU A 116 8.49 3.33 12.23
N ALA A 117 7.47 3.79 12.96
CA ALA A 117 6.75 5.02 12.67
C ALA A 117 6.79 6.05 13.81
N SER A 118 7.63 5.82 14.83
CA SER A 118 7.73 6.59 16.08
C SER A 118 6.62 6.26 17.08
N ASP A 119 6.79 6.57 18.37
CA ASP A 119 5.79 6.40 19.44
C ASP A 119 4.81 7.59 19.55
N ASP A 120 5.10 8.72 18.90
CA ASP A 120 4.27 9.93 18.82
C ASP A 120 3.17 9.87 17.74
N ARG A 121 2.72 8.66 17.37
CA ARG A 121 1.72 8.48 16.31
C ARG A 121 0.37 9.04 16.71
N THR A 122 -0.25 9.74 15.76
CA THR A 122 -1.56 10.37 15.91
C THR A 122 -2.47 9.91 14.77
N VAL A 123 -3.77 9.83 15.02
CA VAL A 123 -4.76 9.48 13.99
C VAL A 123 -4.86 10.63 12.99
N LYS A 124 -4.71 10.33 11.69
CA LYS A 124 -4.85 11.29 10.58
C LYS A 124 -5.76 10.80 9.47
N VAL A 125 -6.00 9.50 9.39
CA VAL A 125 -6.79 8.85 8.35
C VAL A 125 -8.00 8.18 8.98
N SER A 126 -9.13 8.14 8.29
CA SER A 126 -10.31 7.41 8.77
C SER A 126 -10.11 5.89 8.68
N ALA A 127 -10.87 5.12 9.49
CA ALA A 127 -10.85 3.66 9.41
C ALA A 127 -11.28 3.14 8.03
N VAL A 128 -12.22 3.82 7.37
CA VAL A 128 -12.66 3.50 6.00
C VAL A 128 -11.54 3.66 5.00
N SER A 129 -10.87 4.81 4.95
CA SER A 129 -9.78 5.07 3.99
C SER A 129 -8.58 4.16 4.25
N CYS A 130 -8.29 3.83 5.52
CA CYS A 130 -7.30 2.83 5.90
C CYS A 130 -7.63 1.45 5.31
N PHE A 131 -8.84 0.94 5.61
CA PHE A 131 -9.27 -0.39 5.18
C PHE A 131 -9.33 -0.52 3.65
N LEU A 132 -9.86 0.51 2.97
CA LEU A 132 -9.89 0.56 1.50
C LEU A 132 -8.48 0.55 0.91
N SER A 133 -7.56 1.34 1.46
CA SER A 133 -6.16 1.38 0.99
C SER A 133 -5.46 0.04 1.15
N LEU A 134 -5.68 -0.67 2.27
CA LEU A 134 -5.15 -2.01 2.50
C LEU A 134 -5.76 -3.04 1.54
N CYS A 135 -7.06 -2.97 1.26
CA CYS A 135 -7.72 -3.81 0.27
C CYS A 135 -7.11 -3.61 -1.12
N LEU A 136 -6.95 -2.35 -1.56
CA LEU A 136 -6.34 -2.02 -2.85
C LEU A 136 -4.88 -2.49 -2.94
N LEU A 137 -4.10 -2.30 -1.87
CA LEU A 137 -2.70 -2.76 -1.82
C LEU A 137 -2.59 -4.29 -1.83
N THR A 138 -3.54 -4.98 -1.19
CA THR A 138 -3.66 -6.45 -1.25
C THR A 138 -4.00 -6.92 -2.66
N ILE A 139 -5.00 -6.32 -3.31
CA ILE A 139 -5.36 -6.61 -4.72
C ILE A 139 -4.14 -6.40 -5.62
N HIS A 140 -3.43 -5.28 -5.44
CA HIS A 140 -2.22 -5.00 -6.21
C HIS A 140 -1.13 -6.06 -5.98
N SER A 141 -0.90 -6.48 -4.73
CA SER A 141 0.11 -7.49 -4.40
C SER A 141 -0.21 -8.85 -5.00
N TRP A 142 -1.48 -9.28 -4.96
CA TRP A 142 -1.95 -10.49 -5.65
C TRP A 142 -1.84 -10.38 -7.16
N HIS A 143 -2.16 -9.22 -7.72
CA HIS A 143 -1.99 -8.95 -9.14
C HIS A 143 -0.52 -9.09 -9.56
N ARG A 144 0.42 -8.53 -8.80
CA ARG A 144 1.86 -8.69 -9.04
C ARG A 144 2.33 -10.14 -8.91
N LEU A 145 1.81 -10.88 -7.93
CA LEU A 145 2.10 -12.30 -7.80
C LEU A 145 1.64 -13.07 -9.03
N TYR A 146 0.42 -12.84 -9.49
CA TYR A 146 -0.11 -13.45 -10.71
C TYR A 146 0.74 -13.09 -11.95
N GLU A 147 1.06 -11.81 -12.13
CA GLU A 147 1.92 -11.35 -13.22
C GLU A 147 3.29 -12.01 -13.20
N THR A 148 3.92 -12.17 -12.03
CA THR A 148 5.25 -12.77 -11.93
C THR A 148 5.27 -14.28 -12.08
N TRP A 149 4.18 -14.96 -11.72
CA TRP A 149 4.11 -16.41 -11.82
C TRP A 149 3.74 -16.87 -13.23
N PHE A 150 2.72 -16.25 -13.83
CA PHE A 150 2.09 -16.74 -15.06
C PHE A 150 2.45 -15.92 -16.30
N ILE A 151 2.66 -14.61 -16.15
CA ILE A 151 2.83 -13.71 -17.30
C ILE A 151 4.31 -13.48 -17.59
N SER A 152 5.08 -13.14 -16.56
CA SER A 152 6.46 -12.67 -16.65
C SER A 152 7.41 -13.75 -17.14
N VAL A 153 8.23 -13.39 -18.14
CA VAL A 153 9.30 -14.23 -18.67
C VAL A 153 10.63 -13.69 -18.17
N PHE A 154 11.21 -14.34 -17.17
CA PHE A 154 12.52 -14.00 -16.62
C PHE A 154 13.65 -14.55 -17.49
N SER A 155 14.71 -13.76 -17.67
CA SER A 155 16.01 -14.23 -18.19
C SER A 155 16.91 -14.66 -17.04
N ASP A 156 18.03 -15.33 -17.34
CA ASP A 156 19.06 -15.73 -16.36
C ASP A 156 19.88 -14.56 -15.77
N SER A 157 19.37 -13.33 -15.87
CA SER A 157 19.99 -12.16 -15.25
C SER A 157 19.94 -12.23 -13.72
N ARG A 158 20.94 -11.63 -13.08
CA ARG A 158 21.02 -11.47 -11.63
C ARG A 158 20.82 -10.00 -11.22
N ILE A 159 20.49 -9.79 -9.95
CA ILE A 159 20.34 -8.47 -9.33
C ILE A 159 21.10 -8.44 -8.00
N ASN A 160 21.55 -7.26 -7.57
CA ASN A 160 22.19 -7.10 -6.27
C ASN A 160 21.22 -7.40 -5.10
N ILE A 161 21.71 -8.00 -4.02
CA ILE A 161 20.87 -8.34 -2.86
C ILE A 161 20.22 -7.13 -2.17
N LEU A 162 20.86 -5.95 -2.21
CA LEU A 162 20.27 -4.73 -1.65
C LEU A 162 19.01 -4.34 -2.42
N HIS A 163 18.99 -4.49 -3.75
CA HIS A 163 17.78 -4.26 -4.56
C HIS A 163 16.68 -5.26 -4.21
N TYR A 164 17.05 -6.50 -3.91
CA TYR A 164 16.10 -7.51 -3.46
C TYR A 164 15.52 -7.16 -2.08
N ALA A 165 16.36 -6.72 -1.13
CA ALA A 165 15.95 -6.32 0.22
C ALA A 165 15.05 -5.06 0.21
N VAL A 166 15.35 -4.09 -0.66
CA VAL A 166 14.54 -2.88 -0.86
C VAL A 166 13.08 -3.21 -1.21
N GLY A 167 12.85 -4.29 -1.96
CA GLY A 167 11.49 -4.77 -2.21
C GLY A 167 10.75 -5.07 -0.90
N TYR A 168 11.35 -5.87 -0.01
CA TYR A 168 10.73 -6.25 1.26
C TYR A 168 10.46 -5.02 2.14
N ALA A 169 11.45 -4.13 2.22
CA ALA A 169 11.33 -2.87 2.95
C ALA A 169 10.17 -2.02 2.42
N HIS A 170 9.96 -2.01 1.09
CA HIS A 170 8.85 -1.28 0.47
C HIS A 170 7.48 -1.77 0.95
N TYR A 171 7.20 -3.08 0.90
CA TYR A 171 5.88 -3.59 1.30
C TYR A 171 5.63 -3.48 2.80
N ILE A 172 6.66 -3.77 3.63
CA ILE A 172 6.57 -3.56 5.08
C ILE A 172 6.28 -2.09 5.37
N GLY A 173 7.05 -1.20 4.76
CA GLY A 173 6.97 0.23 4.97
C GLY A 173 5.68 0.86 4.45
N ALA A 174 5.18 0.46 3.29
CA ALA A 174 3.93 0.96 2.73
C ALA A 174 2.73 0.59 3.62
N VAL A 175 2.67 -0.65 4.11
CA VAL A 175 1.63 -1.08 5.04
C VAL A 175 1.76 -0.35 6.38
N ALA A 176 2.97 -0.28 6.93
CA ALA A 176 3.21 0.42 8.19
C ALA A 176 2.86 1.91 8.10
N ALA A 177 3.12 2.57 6.96
CA ALA A 177 2.74 3.97 6.73
C ALA A 177 1.22 4.20 6.74
N ILE A 178 0.43 3.23 6.28
CA ILE A 178 -1.03 3.29 6.36
C ILE A 178 -1.48 3.10 7.82
N LEU A 179 -0.99 2.03 8.46
CA LEU A 179 -1.41 1.67 9.82
C LEU A 179 -1.01 2.71 10.87
N ALA A 180 0.18 3.30 10.74
CA ALA A 180 0.74 4.22 11.72
C ALA A 180 -0.14 5.44 12.01
N GLU A 181 -0.96 5.87 11.06
CA GLU A 181 -1.80 7.07 11.17
C GLU A 181 -3.29 6.73 11.14
N SER A 182 -3.63 5.46 11.39
CA SER A 182 -5.00 4.92 11.35
C SER A 182 -5.58 4.65 12.74
N PRO A 183 -6.91 4.72 12.91
CA PRO A 183 -7.56 4.51 14.20
C PRO A 183 -7.32 3.08 14.71
N GLY A 184 -7.14 2.92 16.02
CA GLY A 184 -6.89 1.61 16.64
C GLY A 184 -5.47 1.08 16.50
N PHE A 185 -4.55 1.79 15.82
CA PHE A 185 -3.13 1.45 15.69
C PHE A 185 -2.18 2.47 16.34
N THR A 186 -2.74 3.48 16.99
CA THR A 186 -2.07 4.53 17.75
C THR A 186 -2.34 4.36 19.23
N ASP A 187 -1.47 4.88 20.09
CA ASP A 187 -1.65 4.76 21.54
C ASP A 187 -2.83 5.62 22.02
N THR A 188 -3.66 5.03 22.89
CA THR A 188 -4.93 5.50 23.48
C THR A 188 -4.93 6.90 24.13
N LYS A 189 -3.77 7.57 24.22
CA LYS A 189 -3.69 8.95 24.76
C LYS A 189 -4.43 9.95 23.89
N ASP A 190 -4.47 9.71 22.58
CA ASP A 190 -5.23 10.55 21.65
C ASP A 190 -6.68 10.11 21.52
N ASP A 191 -7.05 8.84 21.74
CA ASP A 191 -8.47 8.44 21.75
C ASP A 191 -9.24 9.12 22.89
N ILE A 192 -8.60 9.32 24.04
CA ILE A 192 -9.17 10.12 25.15
C ILE A 192 -9.23 11.59 24.76
N ARG A 193 -8.22 12.11 24.05
CA ARG A 193 -8.14 13.52 23.67
C ARG A 193 -9.13 13.88 22.56
N ASP A 194 -9.27 13.02 21.55
CA ASP A 194 -10.27 13.06 20.48
C ASP A 194 -11.67 12.78 21.03
N TRP A 195 -11.85 11.90 22.02
CA TRP A 195 -13.12 11.79 22.74
C TRP A 195 -13.46 13.07 23.52
N ILE A 196 -12.46 13.71 24.14
CA ILE A 196 -12.62 15.02 24.80
C ILE A 196 -12.91 16.14 23.78
N THR A 197 -12.39 16.09 22.55
CA THR A 197 -12.56 17.16 21.55
C THR A 197 -13.66 16.92 20.52
N ASN A 198 -14.08 15.67 20.26
CA ASN A 198 -15.15 15.29 19.30
C ASN A 198 -16.48 15.00 19.99
N ASN A 199 -16.53 14.89 21.32
CA ASN A 199 -17.72 15.34 22.01
C ASN A 199 -17.75 16.86 21.79
N GLU A 200 -18.43 17.30 20.73
CA GLU A 200 -19.15 18.56 20.81
C GLU A 200 -19.81 18.51 22.18
N VAL A 201 -19.39 19.41 23.05
CA VAL A 201 -20.11 19.70 24.27
C VAL A 201 -21.46 20.17 23.76
N ASP A 202 -22.40 19.23 23.63
CA ASP A 202 -23.79 19.57 23.88
C ASP A 202 -23.70 20.22 25.25
N GLU A 203 -23.78 21.56 25.25
CA GLU A 203 -23.81 22.36 26.45
C GLU A 203 -25.02 21.84 27.20
N ILE A 204 -24.80 20.87 28.09
CA ILE A 204 -25.84 20.37 28.98
C ILE A 204 -26.21 21.58 29.80
N THR A 205 -27.34 22.18 29.45
CA THR A 205 -27.81 23.37 30.12
C THR A 205 -28.22 23.00 31.54
N ASP A 206 -28.19 23.95 32.47
CA ASP A 206 -28.60 23.70 33.85
C ASP A 206 -30.01 23.05 33.93
N ASN A 207 -30.86 23.30 32.92
CA ASN A 207 -32.18 22.68 32.79
C ASN A 207 -32.14 21.18 32.47
N ASP A 208 -31.19 20.72 31.65
CA ASP A 208 -31.05 19.31 31.29
C ASP A 208 -30.57 18.47 32.50
N ILE A 209 -29.74 19.07 33.36
CA ILE A 209 -29.27 18.46 34.62
C ILE A 209 -30.43 18.36 35.63
N VAL A 210 -31.25 19.41 35.72
CA VAL A 210 -32.43 19.40 36.60
C VAL A 210 -33.45 18.36 36.14
N GLU A 211 -33.71 18.26 34.84
CA GLU A 211 -34.63 17.27 34.26
C GLU A 211 -34.18 15.82 34.49
N MET A 212 -32.87 15.55 34.45
CA MET A 212 -32.31 14.23 34.74
C MET A 212 -32.38 13.84 36.23
N VAL A 213 -32.41 14.82 37.14
CA VAL A 213 -32.43 14.59 38.60
C VAL A 213 -33.85 14.53 39.16
N THR A 214 -34.80 15.24 38.55
CA THR A 214 -36.20 15.25 39.00
C THR A 214 -37.07 14.45 38.04
N GLN A 215 -37.21 13.14 38.28
CA GLN A 215 -38.32 12.38 37.71
C GLN A 215 -39.63 12.82 38.39
N GLU A 216 -40.19 13.96 38.00
CA GLU A 216 -41.59 14.30 38.25
C GLU A 216 -42.03 15.45 37.31
N GLU A 217 -43.08 15.20 36.52
CA GLU A 217 -43.74 16.18 35.65
C GLU A 217 -44.28 17.37 36.44
N VAL A 218 -43.76 18.59 36.25
CA VAL A 218 -44.51 19.82 36.55
C VAL A 218 -44.20 20.93 35.52
N ILE A 219 -45.27 21.63 35.14
CA ILE A 219 -45.45 22.61 34.06
C ILE A 219 -45.18 24.07 34.52
N LYS A 220 -44.69 24.94 33.59
CA LYS A 220 -44.70 26.44 33.52
C LYS A 220 -43.75 27.23 34.44
N GLU A 221 -43.25 28.44 34.16
CA GLU A 221 -43.48 29.53 33.18
C GLU A 221 -42.19 30.43 33.13
N GLU A 222 -42.04 31.30 32.11
CA GLU A 222 -40.89 32.21 31.86
C GLU A 222 -40.54 33.18 33.01
N GLU A 223 -39.24 33.50 33.22
CA GLU A 223 -38.67 34.87 33.17
C GLU A 223 -37.17 34.97 33.56
N ASP A 224 -36.49 35.90 32.88
CA ASP A 224 -35.19 36.55 33.17
C ASP A 224 -33.86 35.81 32.84
N GLY A 225 -33.24 36.24 31.75
CA GLY A 225 -31.94 35.79 31.25
C GLY A 225 -30.77 36.31 32.08
N ARG A 226 -30.54 35.71 33.24
CA ARG A 226 -29.34 35.94 34.05
C ARG A 226 -28.53 34.64 34.18
N LYS A 227 -27.42 34.53 33.45
CA LYS A 227 -26.45 33.43 33.61
C LYS A 227 -25.97 33.40 35.08
N ASN A 228 -26.26 32.31 35.79
CA ASN A 228 -25.75 32.08 37.14
C ASN A 228 -24.25 31.82 37.07
N ILE A 229 -23.45 32.82 37.45
CA ILE A 229 -21.99 32.67 37.56
C ILE A 229 -21.71 32.05 38.93
N ILE A 230 -21.38 30.77 38.93
CA ILE A 230 -20.97 30.05 40.14
C ILE A 230 -19.58 30.57 40.57
N PRO A 231 -19.38 30.96 41.85
CA PRO A 231 -18.08 31.38 42.36
C PRO A 231 -17.04 30.25 42.21
N HIS A 232 -15.81 30.59 41.85
CA HIS A 232 -14.72 29.63 41.63
C HIS A 232 -14.47 28.68 42.82
N SER A 233 -14.78 29.13 44.04
CA SER A 233 -14.68 28.34 45.29
C SER A 233 -15.78 27.29 45.44
N GLU A 234 -16.95 27.52 44.85
CA GLU A 234 -18.06 26.57 44.84
C GLU A 234 -17.87 25.55 43.72
N GLY A 235 -17.43 25.99 42.54
CA GLY A 235 -17.04 25.09 41.45
C GLY A 235 -15.93 24.11 41.83
N PHE A 236 -14.93 24.56 42.60
CA PHE A 236 -13.87 23.68 43.11
C PHE A 236 -14.41 22.60 44.06
N LYS A 237 -15.35 22.95 44.94
CA LYS A 237 -15.98 22.00 45.88
C LYS A 237 -16.85 20.99 45.16
N THR A 238 -17.55 21.39 44.10
CA THR A 238 -18.37 20.49 43.29
C THR A 238 -17.50 19.48 42.54
N ILE A 239 -16.36 19.92 41.99
CA ILE A 239 -15.38 19.02 41.36
C ILE A 239 -14.76 18.06 42.39
N GLU A 240 -14.43 18.55 43.58
CA GLU A 240 -13.85 17.73 44.66
C GLU A 240 -14.85 16.68 45.18
N ALA A 241 -16.13 17.03 45.27
CA ALA A 241 -17.21 16.10 45.60
C ALA A 241 -17.44 15.05 44.50
N ALA A 242 -17.37 15.44 43.22
CA ALA A 242 -17.46 14.51 42.10
C ALA A 242 -16.28 13.54 42.06
N LEU A 243 -15.06 14.00 42.33
CA LEU A 243 -13.87 13.17 42.44
C LEU A 243 -13.96 12.20 43.62
N GLN A 244 -14.50 12.63 44.76
CA GLN A 244 -14.76 11.74 45.89
C GLN A 244 -15.80 10.68 45.56
N TYR A 245 -16.87 11.03 44.86
CA TYR A 245 -17.91 10.09 44.41
C TYR A 245 -17.34 9.02 43.47
N ILE A 246 -16.47 9.42 42.52
CA ILE A 246 -15.77 8.50 41.63
C ILE A 246 -14.79 7.59 42.40
N SER A 247 -14.10 8.13 43.41
CA SER A 247 -13.16 7.36 44.24
C SER A 247 -13.82 6.33 45.16
N GLN A 248 -15.13 6.43 45.39
CA GLN A 248 -15.92 5.52 46.23
C GLN A 248 -16.54 4.37 45.44
N GLN A 249 -16.38 4.32 44.12
CA GLN A 249 -16.80 3.20 43.30
C GLN A 249 -15.76 2.06 43.43
N GLU A 250 -16.05 1.09 44.31
CA GLU A 250 -15.33 -0.18 44.38
C GLU A 250 -15.71 -1.07 43.19
N GLU A 251 -14.77 -1.18 42.24
CA GLU A 251 -14.56 -2.22 41.20
C GLU A 251 -14.34 -1.61 39.80
N ALA A 252 -13.11 -1.18 39.56
CA ALA A 252 -12.46 -1.39 38.27
C ALA A 252 -11.14 -2.11 38.57
N THR A 253 -11.13 -3.43 38.35
CA THR A 253 -9.89 -4.19 38.29
C THR A 253 -8.97 -3.59 37.22
N PRO A 254 -7.62 -3.64 37.35
CA PRO A 254 -6.71 -3.16 36.30
C PRO A 254 -6.84 -3.89 34.96
N ALA A 255 -7.68 -4.94 34.90
CA ALA A 255 -8.08 -5.64 33.69
C ALA A 255 -9.13 -4.85 32.85
N ASP A 256 -9.82 -3.86 33.43
CA ASP A 256 -10.83 -3.06 32.73
C ASP A 256 -10.28 -1.71 32.24
N SER A 257 -9.04 -1.37 32.62
CA SER A 257 -8.30 -0.21 32.09
C SER A 257 -7.64 -0.46 30.74
N SER A 258 -7.74 -1.67 30.18
CA SER A 258 -7.73 -1.80 28.72
C SER A 258 -9.08 -1.33 28.24
N ALA A 259 -9.23 -0.02 28.07
CA ALA A 259 -10.38 0.58 27.43
C ALA A 259 -10.61 -0.18 26.11
N CYS A 260 -11.57 -1.08 26.11
CA CYS A 260 -12.13 -1.66 24.91
C CYS A 260 -12.86 -0.51 24.23
N VAL A 261 -12.11 0.39 23.57
CA VAL A 261 -12.68 1.31 22.59
C VAL A 261 -13.53 0.43 21.69
N ASN A 262 -14.84 0.69 21.67
CA ASN A 262 -15.76 -0.09 20.87
C ASN A 262 -15.48 0.24 19.40
N LEU A 263 -14.45 -0.39 18.82
CA LEU A 263 -13.91 -0.09 17.50
C LEU A 263 -14.93 -0.27 16.36
N ASN A 264 -16.02 -1.00 16.60
CA ASN A 264 -17.14 -1.06 15.66
C ASN A 264 -17.83 0.30 15.48
N ALA A 265 -17.71 1.22 16.45
CA ALA A 265 -18.18 2.59 16.33
C ALA A 265 -17.22 3.46 15.48
N VAL A 266 -15.99 3.00 15.22
CA VAL A 266 -14.96 3.74 14.48
C VAL A 266 -15.09 3.51 12.97
N PHE A 267 -15.65 2.37 12.55
CA PHE A 267 -15.95 2.11 11.14
C PHE A 267 -17.40 2.45 10.81
N SER A 268 -17.63 3.55 10.09
CA SER A 268 -18.93 3.94 9.59
C SER A 268 -18.91 4.11 8.07
N LEU A 269 -19.83 3.45 7.36
CA LEU A 269 -19.97 3.61 5.90
C LEU A 269 -20.37 5.05 5.50
N LYS A 270 -20.87 5.85 6.44
CA LYS A 270 -21.15 7.28 6.20
C LYS A 270 -19.87 8.10 6.04
N ASP A 271 -18.72 7.57 6.48
CA ASP A 271 -17.43 8.25 6.43
C ASP A 271 -16.73 8.07 5.07
N ILE A 272 -17.37 7.36 4.12
CA ILE A 272 -16.90 7.27 2.73
C ILE A 272 -16.93 8.66 2.12
N THR A 273 -15.75 9.18 1.79
CA THR A 273 -15.59 10.46 1.13
C THR A 273 -15.59 10.30 -0.39
N LEU A 274 -15.82 11.40 -1.12
CA LEU A 274 -15.65 11.40 -2.58
C LEU A 274 -14.22 11.02 -3.00
N ARG A 275 -13.21 11.36 -2.17
CA ARG A 275 -11.82 11.00 -2.44
C ARG A 275 -11.61 9.49 -2.44
N ASP A 276 -12.30 8.76 -1.56
CA ASP A 276 -12.24 7.30 -1.51
C ASP A 276 -12.78 6.69 -2.80
N ILE A 277 -13.93 7.18 -3.28
CA ILE A 277 -14.58 6.70 -4.51
C ILE A 277 -13.71 6.98 -5.73
N TYR A 278 -13.28 8.23 -5.92
CA TYR A 278 -12.43 8.62 -7.06
C TYR A 278 -11.07 7.94 -7.01
N GLY A 279 -10.47 7.83 -5.82
CA GLY A 279 -9.21 7.13 -5.59
C GLY A 279 -9.31 5.65 -5.95
N CYS A 280 -10.34 4.94 -5.47
CA CYS A 280 -10.56 3.53 -5.83
C CYS A 280 -10.74 3.35 -7.34
N GLY A 281 -11.55 4.20 -7.98
CA GLY A 281 -11.77 4.17 -9.43
C GLY A 281 -10.47 4.38 -10.21
N LEU A 282 -9.68 5.39 -9.84
CA LEU A 282 -8.39 5.70 -10.47
C LEU A 282 -7.39 4.56 -10.27
N PHE A 283 -7.35 3.95 -9.08
CA PHE A 283 -6.47 2.84 -8.76
C PHE A 283 -6.78 1.62 -9.63
N LEU A 284 -8.04 1.20 -9.70
CA LEU A 284 -8.46 0.03 -10.48
C LEU A 284 -8.25 0.24 -11.98
N TRP A 285 -8.54 1.44 -12.49
CA TRP A 285 -8.27 1.82 -13.87
C TRP A 285 -6.77 1.74 -14.20
N ALA A 286 -5.91 2.27 -13.32
CA ALA A 286 -4.47 2.19 -13.49
C ALA A 286 -3.95 0.74 -13.40
N CYS A 287 -4.48 -0.06 -12.48
CA CYS A 287 -4.17 -1.48 -12.35
C CYS A 287 -4.46 -2.26 -13.65
N TYR A 288 -5.61 -1.99 -14.29
CA TYR A 288 -5.94 -2.56 -15.59
C TYR A 288 -4.92 -2.15 -16.69
N HIS A 289 -4.53 -0.88 -16.75
CA HIS A 289 -3.54 -0.42 -17.73
C HIS A 289 -2.13 -0.99 -17.49
N GLN A 290 -1.76 -1.22 -16.22
CA GLN A 290 -0.55 -1.94 -15.86
C GLN A 290 -0.60 -3.37 -16.40
N TYR A 291 -1.65 -4.12 -16.09
CA TYR A 291 -1.85 -5.50 -16.56
C TYR A 291 -1.71 -5.62 -18.09
N ARG A 292 -2.46 -4.78 -18.81
CA ARG A 292 -2.45 -4.74 -20.29
C ARG A 292 -1.04 -4.51 -20.82
N SER A 293 -0.29 -3.61 -20.20
CA SER A 293 1.08 -3.30 -20.59
C SER A 293 2.04 -4.48 -20.33
N THR A 294 1.90 -5.16 -19.19
CA THR A 294 2.69 -6.35 -18.84
C THR A 294 2.42 -7.51 -19.82
N VAL A 295 1.16 -7.72 -20.21
CA VAL A 295 0.77 -8.76 -21.18
C VAL A 295 1.39 -8.49 -22.55
N ILE A 296 1.39 -7.24 -23.03
CA ILE A 296 2.06 -6.87 -24.29
C ILE A 296 3.55 -7.21 -24.22
N LEU A 297 4.23 -6.85 -23.13
CA LEU A 297 5.65 -7.17 -22.95
C LEU A 297 5.94 -8.67 -22.89
N ALA A 298 5.08 -9.45 -22.23
CA ALA A 298 5.23 -10.90 -22.18
C ALA A 298 5.03 -11.55 -23.55
N ASN A 299 4.09 -11.06 -24.34
CA ASN A 299 3.81 -11.56 -25.69
C ASN A 299 4.97 -11.31 -26.67
N LEU A 300 5.87 -10.35 -26.39
CA LEU A 300 7.10 -10.19 -27.18
C LEU A 300 8.10 -11.34 -27.01
N ARG A 301 8.00 -12.12 -25.93
CA ARG A 301 8.95 -13.21 -25.59
C ARG A 301 8.36 -14.62 -25.78
N LYS A 302 7.05 -14.74 -25.93
CA LYS A 302 6.31 -16.00 -26.10
C LYS A 302 5.97 -16.23 -27.59
N ASN A 303 5.79 -17.49 -28.00
CA ASN A 303 5.45 -17.79 -29.40
C ASN A 303 4.04 -17.29 -29.74
N LYS A 304 3.83 -16.75 -30.94
CA LYS A 304 2.50 -16.39 -31.46
C LYS A 304 1.58 -17.61 -31.67
N LYS A 305 2.07 -18.84 -31.51
CA LYS A 305 1.26 -20.08 -31.50
C LYS A 305 0.62 -20.40 -30.13
N GLY A 306 0.60 -19.45 -29.19
CA GLY A 306 0.10 -19.63 -27.83
C GLY A 306 -1.13 -18.80 -27.49
N TYR A 307 -2.08 -18.60 -28.41
CA TYR A 307 -3.34 -17.95 -28.08
C TYR A 307 -4.34 -18.95 -27.51
N PHE A 308 -4.20 -19.30 -26.23
CA PHE A 308 -5.30 -19.90 -25.48
C PHE A 308 -6.32 -18.82 -25.06
N TRP A 309 -5.83 -17.65 -24.62
CA TRP A 309 -6.68 -16.55 -24.15
C TRP A 309 -7.40 -15.80 -25.26
N ARG A 310 -6.77 -15.58 -26.43
CA ARG A 310 -7.43 -14.91 -27.58
C ARG A 310 -8.47 -15.81 -28.26
N PHE A 311 -8.27 -17.13 -28.21
CA PHE A 311 -9.26 -18.12 -28.64
C PHE A 311 -10.46 -18.17 -27.70
N LEU A 312 -10.24 -18.02 -26.38
CA LEU A 312 -11.31 -17.91 -25.38
C LEU A 312 -12.08 -16.60 -25.51
N GLU A 313 -11.42 -15.47 -25.73
CA GLU A 313 -12.08 -14.18 -25.96
C GLU A 313 -12.91 -14.21 -27.26
N ASP A 314 -12.36 -14.73 -28.36
CA ASP A 314 -13.09 -14.87 -29.64
C ASP A 314 -14.24 -15.90 -29.56
N LYS A 315 -14.10 -17.01 -28.81
CA LYS A 315 -15.19 -17.99 -28.64
C LYS A 315 -16.26 -17.56 -27.63
N LEU A 316 -15.89 -16.89 -26.54
CA LEU A 316 -16.86 -16.33 -25.58
C LEU A 316 -17.67 -15.21 -26.23
N CYS A 317 -17.04 -14.37 -27.06
CA CYS A 317 -17.73 -13.28 -27.76
C CYS A 317 -18.49 -13.73 -29.03
N SER A 318 -18.07 -14.82 -29.69
CA SER A 318 -18.72 -15.26 -30.95
C SER A 318 -19.68 -16.45 -30.79
N GLY A 319 -19.71 -17.10 -29.62
CA GLY A 319 -20.36 -18.40 -29.44
C GLY A 319 -21.49 -18.47 -28.41
N ALA A 320 -21.73 -17.44 -27.62
CA ALA A 320 -22.72 -17.51 -26.55
C ALA A 320 -23.60 -16.27 -26.50
N GLY A 321 -24.85 -16.42 -26.96
CA GLY A 321 -25.96 -15.59 -26.49
C GLY A 321 -26.28 -15.92 -25.03
N LEU A 322 -25.32 -15.73 -24.12
CA LEU A 322 -25.49 -15.90 -22.68
C LEU A 322 -25.50 -14.53 -22.00
N GLN A 323 -26.51 -14.34 -21.16
CA GLN A 323 -26.70 -13.16 -20.34
C GLN A 323 -25.55 -13.00 -19.33
N TYR A 324 -25.11 -11.76 -19.13
CA TYR A 324 -24.09 -11.39 -18.15
C TYR A 324 -24.49 -11.83 -16.73
N GLY A 325 -23.68 -12.69 -16.12
CA GLY A 325 -23.79 -13.08 -14.71
C GLY A 325 -23.41 -14.54 -14.52
N GLU A 326 -22.52 -14.80 -13.57
CA GLU A 326 -22.01 -16.13 -13.17
C GLU A 326 -20.93 -16.73 -14.08
N ILE A 327 -19.69 -16.27 -13.89
CA ILE A 327 -18.53 -17.13 -14.09
C ILE A 327 -18.00 -17.48 -12.69
N CYS A 328 -18.14 -18.74 -12.31
CA CYS A 328 -17.73 -19.25 -11.01
C CYS A 328 -16.20 -19.41 -10.98
N PHE A 329 -15.53 -18.80 -10.00
CA PHE A 329 -14.07 -18.81 -9.83
C PHE A 329 -13.47 -20.24 -9.72
N GLN A 330 -14.31 -21.22 -9.35
CA GLN A 330 -13.93 -22.62 -9.16
C GLN A 330 -13.66 -23.36 -10.48
N GLU A 331 -14.39 -23.04 -11.55
CA GLU A 331 -14.20 -23.67 -12.87
C GLU A 331 -12.89 -23.23 -13.54
N ILE A 332 -12.40 -22.02 -13.21
CA ILE A 332 -11.11 -21.52 -13.71
C ILE A 332 -9.94 -22.24 -13.02
N VAL A 333 -10.07 -22.57 -11.74
CA VAL A 333 -9.02 -23.25 -10.96
C VAL A 333 -8.87 -24.72 -11.39
N GLU A 334 -9.98 -25.45 -11.56
CA GLU A 334 -9.94 -26.83 -12.06
C GLU A 334 -9.43 -26.92 -13.51
N PHE A 335 -9.72 -25.92 -14.34
CA PHE A 335 -9.23 -25.88 -15.72
C PHE A 335 -7.71 -25.62 -15.81
N VAL A 336 -7.14 -24.85 -14.88
CA VAL A 336 -5.69 -24.52 -14.84
C VAL A 336 -4.81 -25.70 -14.38
N GLU A 337 -5.36 -26.66 -13.62
CA GLU A 337 -4.60 -27.84 -13.17
C GLU A 337 -4.67 -29.03 -14.13
N SER A 338 -5.65 -29.07 -15.04
CA SER A 338 -5.74 -30.15 -16.03
C SER A 338 -4.69 -29.93 -17.14
N ARG A 339 -3.64 -30.76 -17.16
CA ARG A 339 -2.82 -30.98 -18.36
C ARG A 339 -3.69 -31.67 -19.40
N VAL A 340 -4.51 -30.91 -20.12
CA VAL A 340 -5.30 -31.44 -21.23
C VAL A 340 -4.36 -31.83 -22.36
N VAL A 341 -4.04 -33.13 -22.43
CA VAL A 341 -3.55 -33.77 -23.65
C VAL A 341 -4.79 -34.05 -24.50
N CYS A 342 -5.12 -33.14 -25.42
CA CYS A 342 -6.03 -33.47 -26.51
C CYS A 342 -5.27 -34.37 -27.49
N SER A 343 -5.58 -35.66 -27.47
CA SER A 343 -5.22 -36.58 -28.55
C SER A 343 -6.30 -36.48 -29.62
N ASP A 344 -6.03 -35.77 -30.70
CA ASP A 344 -6.73 -36.01 -31.97
C ASP A 344 -5.70 -36.11 -33.11
N GLN A 345 -5.83 -37.18 -33.88
CA GLN A 345 -4.94 -37.55 -34.98
C GLN A 345 -5.24 -36.67 -36.20
N ARG A 346 -4.66 -35.47 -36.23
CA ARG A 346 -4.19 -34.75 -37.42
C ARG A 346 -3.60 -33.41 -36.99
N ASP A 347 -2.32 -33.23 -37.29
CA ASP A 347 -1.46 -32.07 -37.02
C ASP A 347 -1.19 -31.76 -35.54
N ASP A 348 0.01 -32.15 -35.09
CA ASP A 348 0.56 -31.95 -33.75
C ASP A 348 0.67 -30.46 -33.37
N VAL A 349 -0.44 -29.85 -32.94
CA VAL A 349 -0.43 -28.55 -32.26
C VAL A 349 -0.33 -28.78 -30.76
N VAL A 350 0.89 -29.03 -30.30
CA VAL A 350 1.23 -28.95 -28.87
C VAL A 350 1.16 -27.47 -28.46
N CYS A 351 0.08 -27.06 -27.79
CA CYS A 351 -0.06 -25.75 -27.14
C CYS A 351 0.87 -25.65 -25.92
N SER A 352 2.18 -25.63 -26.16
CA SER A 352 3.16 -25.31 -25.13
C SER A 352 3.43 -23.80 -25.16
N CYS A 353 3.21 -23.11 -24.05
CA CYS A 353 3.77 -21.77 -23.77
C CYS A 353 5.30 -21.85 -23.65
N LYS A 354 5.99 -22.28 -24.70
CA LYS A 354 7.44 -22.44 -24.71
C LYS A 354 8.06 -21.07 -24.97
N ILE A 355 8.98 -20.65 -24.09
CA ILE A 355 9.78 -19.45 -24.28
C ILE A 355 10.55 -19.63 -25.58
N VAL A 356 10.32 -18.73 -26.55
CA VAL A 356 10.91 -18.87 -27.90
C VAL A 356 12.29 -18.26 -27.92
N THR A 357 12.44 -17.07 -27.34
CA THR A 357 13.72 -16.37 -27.24
C THR A 357 13.74 -15.44 -26.03
N HIS A 358 14.93 -15.11 -25.54
CA HIS A 358 15.14 -14.02 -24.59
C HIS A 358 15.47 -12.68 -25.29
N HIS A 359 15.30 -12.61 -26.61
CA HIS A 359 15.55 -11.38 -27.37
C HIS A 359 14.51 -10.32 -27.03
N HIS A 360 14.95 -9.06 -27.04
CA HIS A 360 14.08 -7.93 -26.78
C HIS A 360 13.47 -7.43 -28.09
N GLY A 361 12.17 -7.12 -28.06
CA GLY A 361 11.45 -6.47 -29.16
C GLY A 361 10.94 -5.09 -28.75
N ILE A 362 10.53 -4.31 -29.75
CA ILE A 362 9.86 -3.02 -29.55
C ILE A 362 8.37 -3.29 -29.26
N PRO A 363 7.82 -2.83 -28.12
CA PRO A 363 6.40 -2.98 -27.81
C PRO A 363 5.55 -2.00 -28.62
N TYR A 364 4.38 -2.46 -29.07
CA TYR A 364 3.38 -1.64 -29.76
C TYR A 364 1.99 -1.93 -29.17
N GLY A 365 1.08 -0.97 -29.30
CA GLY A 365 -0.30 -1.03 -28.83
C GLY A 365 -0.53 -0.37 -27.47
N GLY A 366 -1.73 0.19 -27.30
CA GLY A 366 -2.13 0.89 -26.07
C GLY A 366 -1.23 2.08 -25.76
N TRP A 367 -0.86 2.24 -24.50
CA TRP A 367 -0.03 3.37 -24.06
C TRP A 367 1.42 3.30 -24.53
N PHE A 368 1.87 2.15 -25.07
CA PHE A 368 3.20 2.06 -25.67
C PHE A 368 3.38 2.99 -26.87
N GLU A 369 2.30 3.44 -27.51
CA GLU A 369 2.40 4.43 -28.59
C GLU A 369 2.82 5.81 -28.11
N LEU A 370 2.61 6.13 -26.82
CA LEU A 370 2.93 7.42 -26.23
C LEU A 370 4.20 7.37 -25.39
N VAL A 371 4.37 6.30 -24.61
CA VAL A 371 5.45 6.18 -23.63
C VAL A 371 6.12 4.82 -23.70
N SER A 372 7.40 4.77 -23.32
CA SER A 372 8.23 3.57 -23.41
C SER A 372 7.91 2.57 -22.31
N SER A 373 7.47 3.05 -21.15
CA SER A 373 7.23 2.23 -19.96
C SER A 373 5.86 2.53 -19.31
N PRO A 374 4.74 2.28 -20.01
CA PRO A 374 3.40 2.57 -19.50
C PRO A 374 3.00 1.80 -18.24
N HIS A 375 3.57 0.60 -18.02
CA HIS A 375 3.36 -0.19 -16.81
C HIS A 375 3.94 0.49 -15.55
N LEU A 376 5.03 1.26 -15.70
CA LEU A 376 5.63 2.05 -14.61
C LEU A 376 4.82 3.34 -14.38
N LEU A 377 4.32 3.98 -15.44
CA LEU A 377 3.38 5.10 -15.32
C LEU A 377 2.11 4.68 -14.57
N ALA A 378 1.51 3.56 -14.96
CA ALA A 378 0.33 3.03 -14.28
C ALA A 378 0.59 2.74 -12.79
N GLU A 379 1.81 2.30 -12.45
CA GLU A 379 2.21 2.15 -11.05
C GLU A 379 2.23 3.48 -10.29
N VAL A 380 2.84 4.53 -10.87
CA VAL A 380 2.81 5.87 -10.27
C VAL A 380 1.37 6.35 -10.05
N ILE A 381 0.46 6.12 -11.02
CA ILE A 381 -0.95 6.51 -10.89
C ILE A 381 -1.65 5.74 -9.76
N MET A 382 -1.36 4.45 -9.57
CA MET A 382 -1.91 3.68 -8.44
C MET A 382 -1.48 4.25 -7.09
N TYR A 383 -0.20 4.58 -6.91
CA TYR A 383 0.25 5.17 -5.64
C TYR A 383 -0.26 6.61 -5.45
N LEU A 384 -0.43 7.36 -6.55
CA LEU A 384 -1.11 8.66 -6.50
C LEU A 384 -2.57 8.51 -6.06
N ALA A 385 -3.27 7.49 -6.53
CA ALA A 385 -4.64 7.19 -6.12
C ALA A 385 -4.72 6.88 -4.61
N LEU A 386 -3.77 6.11 -4.06
CA LEU A 386 -3.66 5.90 -2.62
C LEU A 386 -3.37 7.20 -1.85
N THR A 387 -2.57 8.12 -2.41
CA THR A 387 -2.35 9.45 -1.81
C THR A 387 -3.64 10.29 -1.75
N ILE A 388 -4.54 10.13 -2.73
CA ILE A 388 -5.85 10.79 -2.73
C ILE A 388 -6.76 10.20 -1.64
N ILE A 389 -6.75 8.88 -1.48
CA ILE A 389 -7.54 8.18 -0.44
C ILE A 389 -7.02 8.56 0.96
N LEU A 390 -5.71 8.49 1.15
CA LEU A 390 -5.01 8.77 2.42
C LEU A 390 -4.71 10.27 2.61
N TRP A 391 -5.54 11.14 2.04
CA TRP A 391 -5.31 12.58 2.10
C TRP A 391 -5.33 13.07 3.55
N GLY A 392 -4.23 13.70 3.98
CA GLY A 392 -4.01 14.10 5.38
C GLY A 392 -2.95 13.26 6.10
N ALA A 393 -2.63 12.07 5.59
CA ALA A 393 -1.51 11.26 6.06
C ALA A 393 -0.18 11.99 5.83
N HIS A 394 0.67 12.04 6.84
CA HIS A 394 1.99 12.69 6.77
C HIS A 394 3.10 11.71 6.37
N THR A 395 2.89 10.42 6.62
CA THR A 395 3.90 9.38 6.34
C THR A 395 3.78 8.84 4.91
N TRP A 396 2.57 8.70 4.38
CA TRP A 396 2.32 8.18 3.03
C TRP A 396 3.03 8.95 1.88
N PRO A 397 3.14 10.30 1.90
CA PRO A 397 3.84 11.03 0.85
C PRO A 397 5.29 10.58 0.61
N PHE A 398 5.99 10.10 1.65
CA PHE A 398 7.35 9.58 1.52
C PHE A 398 7.38 8.26 0.71
N ILE A 399 6.38 7.40 0.89
CA ILE A 399 6.20 6.17 0.09
C ILE A 399 5.92 6.54 -1.36
N PHE A 400 5.02 7.50 -1.59
CA PHE A 400 4.68 7.96 -2.93
C PHE A 400 5.90 8.55 -3.66
N LEU A 401 6.67 9.42 -2.99
CA LEU A 401 7.89 10.01 -3.57
C LEU A 401 8.93 8.95 -3.91
N TRP A 402 9.13 7.96 -3.04
CA TRP A 402 10.00 6.83 -3.31
C TRP A 402 9.58 6.07 -4.58
N VAL A 403 8.29 5.72 -4.68
CA VAL A 403 7.78 5.03 -5.87
C VAL A 403 7.94 5.91 -7.10
N LEU A 404 7.53 7.17 -7.05
CA LEU A 404 7.66 8.11 -8.16
C LEU A 404 9.10 8.18 -8.67
N SER A 405 10.06 8.42 -7.79
CA SER A 405 11.48 8.51 -8.15
C SER A 405 12.02 7.21 -8.73
N ASN A 406 11.72 6.06 -8.12
CA ASN A 406 12.18 4.76 -8.60
C ASN A 406 11.59 4.39 -9.97
N GLN A 407 10.31 4.67 -10.19
CA GLN A 407 9.63 4.38 -11.46
C GLN A 407 10.09 5.31 -12.59
N VAL A 408 10.27 6.60 -12.31
CA VAL A 408 10.79 7.57 -13.28
C VAL A 408 12.20 7.18 -13.72
N GLU A 409 13.09 6.88 -12.79
CA GLU A 409 14.47 6.48 -13.11
C GLU A 409 14.51 5.18 -13.94
N SER A 410 13.72 4.17 -13.54
CA SER A 410 13.61 2.90 -14.27
C SER A 410 13.06 3.10 -15.69
N ALA A 411 12.14 4.06 -15.88
CA ALA A 411 11.58 4.39 -17.17
C ALA A 411 12.58 5.13 -18.06
N LEU A 412 13.35 6.07 -17.50
CA LEU A 412 14.41 6.80 -18.22
C LEU A 412 15.48 5.86 -18.74
N LEU A 413 16.01 4.99 -17.86
CA LEU A 413 16.97 3.96 -18.25
C LEU A 413 16.42 3.09 -19.38
N THR A 414 15.16 2.65 -19.25
CA THR A 414 14.49 1.85 -20.29
C THR A 414 14.36 2.59 -21.61
N HIS A 415 14.00 3.86 -21.59
CA HIS A 415 13.84 4.68 -22.78
C HIS A 415 15.16 4.89 -23.52
N TRP A 416 16.23 5.27 -22.81
CA TRP A 416 17.55 5.46 -23.40
C TRP A 416 18.10 4.16 -23.99
N TRP A 417 17.86 3.03 -23.32
CA TRP A 417 18.27 1.75 -23.87
C TRP A 417 17.53 1.42 -25.16
N TYR A 418 16.21 1.66 -25.25
CA TYR A 418 15.47 1.47 -26.49
C TYR A 418 16.01 2.33 -27.64
N LEU A 419 16.28 3.61 -27.37
CA LEU A 419 16.90 4.54 -28.34
C LEU A 419 18.29 4.09 -28.81
N SER A 420 19.10 3.54 -27.91
CA SER A 420 20.45 3.04 -28.24
C SER A 420 20.45 1.71 -28.96
N LYS A 421 19.43 0.86 -28.72
CA LYS A 421 19.41 -0.53 -29.16
C LYS A 421 18.74 -0.75 -30.49
N PHE A 422 17.71 0.04 -30.81
CA PHE A 422 16.91 -0.12 -32.01
C PHE A 422 16.95 1.17 -32.84
N GLU A 423 17.51 1.08 -34.05
CA GLU A 423 17.55 2.20 -34.99
C GLU A 423 16.13 2.68 -35.37
N ASP A 424 15.19 1.74 -35.50
CA ASP A 424 13.78 2.00 -35.84
C ASP A 424 12.89 2.34 -34.64
N TYR A 425 13.45 2.64 -33.46
CA TYR A 425 12.63 3.00 -32.30
C TYR A 425 11.86 4.31 -32.52
N PRO A 426 10.54 4.37 -32.23
CA PRO A 426 9.76 5.60 -32.43
C PRO A 426 10.26 6.76 -31.55
N LYS A 427 10.92 7.73 -32.18
CA LYS A 427 11.58 8.86 -31.48
C LYS A 427 10.59 9.85 -30.84
N GLN A 428 9.31 9.81 -31.21
CA GLN A 428 8.28 10.64 -30.59
C GLN A 428 7.83 10.13 -29.22
N ARG A 429 8.07 8.84 -28.91
CA ARG A 429 7.69 8.26 -27.62
C ARG A 429 8.47 8.93 -26.49
N LYS A 430 7.80 9.12 -25.37
CA LYS A 430 8.39 9.62 -24.13
C LYS A 430 8.77 8.46 -23.21
N SER A 431 9.47 8.72 -22.11
CA SER A 431 9.92 7.67 -21.20
C SER A 431 8.78 7.15 -20.32
N ILE A 432 8.05 8.04 -19.64
CA ILE A 432 6.98 7.69 -18.68
C ILE A 432 5.79 8.66 -18.69
N ILE A 433 5.97 9.97 -18.87
CA ILE A 433 4.87 10.96 -18.90
C ILE A 433 4.56 11.31 -20.36
N PRO A 434 3.36 11.01 -20.86
CA PRO A 434 2.98 11.33 -22.23
C PRO A 434 3.21 12.81 -22.55
N TYR A 435 3.81 13.09 -23.70
CA TYR A 435 4.11 14.43 -24.21
C TYR A 435 5.10 15.28 -23.39
N VAL A 436 5.51 14.84 -22.20
CA VAL A 436 6.40 15.59 -21.31
C VAL A 436 7.77 14.91 -21.18
N LEU A 437 7.83 13.71 -20.58
CA LEU A 437 9.06 13.05 -20.15
C LEU A 437 9.16 11.60 -20.58
#